data_AF-H1PP65-F1
#
_entry.id   AF-H1PP65-F1
#
_cell.length_a   1.000
_cell.length_b   1.000
_cell.length_c   1.000
_cell.angle_alpha   90.00
_cell.angle_beta   90.00
_cell.angle_gamma   90.00
#
_symmetry.space_group_name_H-M   'P 1'
#
loop_
_entity.id
_entity.type
_entity.pdbx_description
1 polymer ?
#
loop_
_entity_poly.entity_id
_entity_poly.type
_entity_poly.pdbx_seq_one_letter_code
_entity_poly.pdbx_strand_id
1 'polypeptide(L)'
;MTPIEIFGMIILGLGAGFSKLGIPTALVFSPLLASLYGGKTSAGIIIIPVVISDLTMLYLYRKELDLKILKKILPMTIFGIIVAVVFGNNISDEVFKKSMGAIILAIGILTLLKSLNVNFSKLSYVFGFLGGFSSFIGNVSGPLMSIYLLNINLDKDKFYGTRTWFYFIVNFSKLVLYFFFLKNINLFTLSRGVCSIPTVFVGVFVGRYIVGKMNQNVFEKFIVIVSIISGLNLLLR
;
A
#
# COMPACT_ATOMS: atom_id res chain seq x y z
N MET A 1 21.36 -13.17 -12.15
CA MET A 1 20.48 -13.34 -10.98
C MET A 1 20.46 -14.81 -10.63
N THR A 2 20.51 -15.16 -9.36
CA THR A 2 20.37 -16.57 -8.94
C THR A 2 18.90 -17.02 -9.04
N PRO A 3 18.60 -18.33 -9.07
CA PRO A 3 17.22 -18.82 -9.14
C PRO A 3 16.31 -18.26 -8.04
N ILE A 4 16.83 -18.10 -6.83
CA ILE A 4 16.07 -17.54 -5.70
C ILE A 4 15.74 -16.05 -5.89
N GLU A 5 16.63 -15.27 -6.54
CA GLU A 5 16.35 -13.88 -6.89
C GLU A 5 15.27 -13.77 -7.96
N ILE A 6 15.29 -14.66 -8.97
CA ILE A 6 14.27 -14.70 -10.02
C ILE A 6 12.90 -15.00 -9.40
N PHE A 7 12.84 -16.02 -8.55
CA PHE A 7 11.62 -16.36 -7.81
C PHE A 7 11.14 -15.19 -6.94
N GLY A 8 12.06 -14.50 -6.25
CA GLY A 8 11.78 -13.28 -5.49
C GLY A 8 11.17 -12.16 -6.36
N MET A 9 11.67 -11.94 -7.57
CA MET A 9 11.13 -10.93 -8.48
C MET A 9 9.76 -11.32 -9.04
N ILE A 10 9.51 -12.61 -9.28
CA ILE A 10 8.18 -13.11 -9.66
C ILE A 10 7.16 -12.81 -8.55
N ILE A 11 7.48 -13.17 -7.30
CA ILE A 11 6.63 -12.89 -6.13
C ILE A 11 6.42 -11.39 -5.96
N LEU A 12 7.48 -10.60 -6.08
CA LEU A 12 7.41 -9.14 -5.99
C LEU A 12 6.43 -8.57 -7.02
N GLY A 13 6.56 -8.94 -8.30
CA GLY A 13 5.72 -8.40 -9.36
C GLY A 13 4.26 -8.79 -9.16
N LEU A 14 3.97 -10.08 -8.94
CA LEU A 14 2.61 -10.55 -8.63
C LEU A 14 2.05 -9.80 -7.42
N GLY A 15 2.83 -9.72 -6.35
CA GLY A 15 2.49 -9.04 -5.11
C GLY A 15 2.18 -7.56 -5.35
N ALA A 16 3.03 -6.83 -6.07
CA ALA A 16 2.82 -5.42 -6.39
C ALA A 16 1.52 -5.22 -7.17
N GLY A 17 1.21 -6.08 -8.14
CA GLY A 17 -0.05 -6.04 -8.89
C GLY A 17 -1.28 -6.28 -8.01
N PHE A 18 -1.30 -7.37 -7.24
CA PHE A 18 -2.40 -7.67 -6.31
C PHE A 18 -2.59 -6.57 -5.24
N SER A 19 -1.50 -5.89 -4.84
CA SER A 19 -1.54 -4.87 -3.79
C SER A 19 -2.47 -3.70 -4.10
N LYS A 20 -2.70 -3.43 -5.40
CA LYS A 20 -3.52 -2.30 -5.86
C LYS A 20 -5.01 -2.55 -5.72
N LEU A 21 -5.39 -3.80 -5.48
CA LEU A 21 -6.79 -4.23 -5.43
C LEU A 21 -7.29 -4.41 -3.99
N GLY A 22 -6.58 -3.84 -3.02
CA GLY A 22 -6.92 -3.91 -1.60
C GLY A 22 -6.35 -5.14 -0.89
N ILE A 23 -5.67 -6.04 -1.62
CA ILE A 23 -5.00 -7.20 -1.04
C ILE A 23 -3.67 -6.76 -0.40
N PRO A 24 -3.37 -7.11 0.85
CA PRO A 24 -2.22 -6.59 1.61
C PRO A 24 -0.90 -7.30 1.30
N THR A 25 -0.65 -7.66 0.03
CA THR A 25 0.54 -8.43 -0.39
C THR A 25 1.88 -7.77 -0.09
N ALA A 26 1.92 -6.44 0.04
CA ALA A 26 3.12 -5.69 0.44
C ALA A 26 3.68 -6.09 1.81
N LEU A 27 2.82 -6.56 2.71
CA LEU A 27 3.21 -7.08 4.02
C LEU A 27 3.99 -8.40 3.91
N VAL A 28 3.86 -9.12 2.80
CA VAL A 28 4.55 -10.38 2.56
C VAL A 28 5.86 -10.15 1.82
N PHE A 29 5.83 -9.48 0.67
CA PHE A 29 7.03 -9.34 -0.16
C PHE A 29 8.03 -8.32 0.38
N SER A 30 7.59 -7.26 1.10
CA SER A 30 8.54 -6.22 1.56
C SER A 30 9.54 -6.75 2.60
N PRO A 31 9.11 -7.46 3.67
CA PRO A 31 10.05 -8.04 4.63
C PRO A 31 10.92 -9.14 4.02
N LEU A 32 10.38 -9.93 3.09
CA LEU A 32 11.14 -10.95 2.37
C LEU A 32 12.31 -10.31 1.61
N LEU A 33 12.06 -9.27 0.82
CA LEU A 33 13.13 -8.58 0.09
C LEU A 33 14.08 -7.82 1.03
N ALA A 34 13.58 -7.26 2.13
CA ALA A 34 14.43 -6.62 3.13
C ALA A 34 15.39 -7.62 3.78
N SER A 35 14.96 -8.87 4.02
CA SER A 35 15.83 -9.92 4.55
C SER A 35 16.92 -10.36 3.56
N LEU A 36 16.65 -10.27 2.25
CA LEU A 36 17.60 -10.68 1.20
C LEU A 36 18.59 -9.57 0.83
N TYR A 37 18.14 -8.32 0.79
CA TYR A 37 18.91 -7.21 0.21
C TYR A 37 19.18 -6.05 1.19
N GLY A 38 18.64 -6.13 2.41
CA GLY A 38 18.59 -5.01 3.35
C GLY A 38 17.47 -4.01 3.02
N GLY A 39 17.11 -3.16 4.00
CA GLY A 39 15.97 -2.25 3.89
C GLY A 39 16.08 -1.24 2.74
N LYS A 40 17.22 -0.55 2.60
CA LYS A 40 17.43 0.48 1.58
C LYS A 40 17.37 -0.09 0.16
N THR A 41 18.10 -1.19 -0.10
CA THR A 41 18.13 -1.86 -1.40
C THR A 41 16.76 -2.43 -1.77
N SER A 42 16.09 -3.09 -0.82
CA SER A 42 14.73 -3.62 -0.99
C SER A 42 13.75 -2.51 -1.37
N ALA A 43 13.78 -1.36 -0.69
CA ALA A 43 12.93 -0.22 -1.02
C ALA A 43 13.15 0.28 -2.45
N GLY A 44 14.41 0.32 -2.92
CA GLY A 44 14.76 0.68 -4.29
C GLY A 44 14.31 -0.36 -5.34
N ILE A 45 14.31 -1.65 -4.99
CA ILE A 45 13.79 -2.71 -5.89
C ILE A 45 12.27 -2.63 -5.98
N ILE A 46 11.59 -2.49 -4.84
CA ILE A 46 10.12 -2.49 -4.73
C ILE A 46 9.49 -1.29 -5.43
N ILE A 47 10.13 -0.11 -5.38
CA ILE A 47 9.51 1.13 -5.88
C ILE A 47 9.16 1.06 -7.38
N ILE A 48 9.93 0.30 -8.16
CA ILE A 48 9.73 0.16 -9.60
C ILE A 48 8.40 -0.56 -9.91
N PRO A 49 8.17 -1.82 -9.50
CA PRO A 49 6.91 -2.52 -9.79
C PRO A 49 5.69 -1.89 -9.12
N VAL A 50 5.83 -1.24 -7.94
CA VAL A 50 4.67 -0.58 -7.32
C VAL A 50 4.23 0.67 -8.08
N VAL A 51 5.17 1.44 -8.66
CA VAL A 51 4.84 2.57 -9.54
C VAL A 51 4.25 2.08 -10.87
N ILE A 52 4.79 1.01 -11.46
CA ILE A 52 4.24 0.43 -12.70
C ILE A 52 2.82 -0.12 -12.49
N SER A 53 2.56 -0.78 -11.36
CA SER A 53 1.20 -1.23 -11.03
C SER A 53 0.24 -0.05 -10.76
N ASP A 54 0.70 1.04 -10.14
CA ASP A 54 -0.09 2.26 -9.98
C ASP A 54 -0.43 2.89 -11.33
N LEU A 55 0.54 3.02 -12.24
CA LEU A 55 0.30 3.54 -13.60
C LEU A 55 -0.71 2.68 -14.37
N THR A 56 -0.60 1.36 -14.26
CA THR A 56 -1.54 0.42 -14.88
C THR A 56 -2.95 0.60 -14.31
N MET A 57 -3.08 0.68 -12.99
CA MET A 57 -4.39 0.91 -12.36
C MET A 57 -4.93 2.30 -12.63
N LEU A 58 -4.09 3.33 -12.77
CA LEU A 58 -4.52 4.67 -13.17
C LEU A 58 -5.13 4.63 -14.56
N TYR A 59 -4.49 3.94 -15.50
CA TYR A 59 -5.06 3.78 -16.83
C TYR A 59 -6.47 3.16 -16.78
N LEU A 60 -6.68 2.17 -15.91
CA LEU A 60 -7.94 1.44 -15.76
C LEU A 60 -9.03 2.19 -14.98
N TYR A 61 -8.66 2.96 -13.94
CA TYR A 61 -9.60 3.55 -12.96
C TYR A 61 -9.49 5.08 -12.81
N ARG A 62 -8.72 5.79 -13.65
CA ARG A 62 -8.51 7.26 -13.52
C ARG A 62 -9.79 8.09 -13.49
N LYS A 63 -10.87 7.62 -14.12
CA LYS A 63 -12.16 8.32 -14.20
C LYS A 63 -12.98 8.20 -12.90
N GLU A 64 -12.67 7.22 -12.05
CA GLU A 64 -13.40 6.90 -10.83
C GLU A 64 -12.81 7.62 -9.60
N LEU A 65 -12.18 8.78 -9.80
CA LEU A 65 -11.55 9.52 -8.71
C LEU A 65 -12.57 10.33 -7.90
N ASP A 66 -12.60 10.15 -6.58
CA ASP A 66 -13.14 11.17 -5.68
C ASP A 66 -12.07 12.21 -5.33
N LEU A 67 -12.06 13.30 -6.11
CA LEU A 67 -11.07 14.37 -5.96
C LEU A 67 -11.20 15.12 -4.62
N LYS A 68 -12.40 15.16 -4.02
CA LYS A 68 -12.62 15.87 -2.75
C LYS A 68 -11.92 15.15 -1.61
N ILE A 69 -12.04 13.82 -1.58
CA ILE A 69 -11.34 12.98 -0.59
C ILE A 69 -9.83 13.08 -0.82
N LEU A 70 -9.37 12.92 -2.06
CA LEU A 70 -7.95 12.95 -2.39
C LEU A 70 -7.29 14.28 -1.95
N LYS A 71 -7.91 15.43 -2.24
CA LYS A 71 -7.40 16.75 -1.82
C LYS A 71 -7.29 16.91 -0.30
N LYS A 72 -8.14 16.24 0.49
CA LYS A 72 -8.10 16.30 1.95
C LYS A 72 -6.98 15.43 2.55
N ILE A 73 -6.77 14.23 2.01
CA ILE A 73 -5.77 13.30 2.55
C ILE A 73 -4.35 13.66 2.12
N LEU A 74 -4.14 14.17 0.90
CA LEU A 74 -2.82 14.34 0.31
C LEU A 74 -1.86 15.26 1.09
N PRO A 75 -2.27 16.46 1.56
CA PRO A 75 -1.34 17.35 2.27
C PRO A 75 -0.69 16.69 3.48
N MET A 76 -1.49 16.02 4.30
CA MET A 76 -0.98 15.29 5.45
C MET A 76 -0.25 14.00 5.07
N THR A 77 -0.57 13.41 3.92
CA THR A 77 0.18 12.27 3.38
C THR A 77 1.61 12.66 3.05
N ILE A 78 1.81 13.76 2.33
CA ILE A 78 3.14 14.27 2.02
C ILE A 78 3.88 14.64 3.30
N PHE A 79 3.19 15.31 4.23
CA PHE A 79 3.78 15.63 5.54
C PHE A 79 4.20 14.36 6.30
N GLY A 80 3.36 13.32 6.32
CA GLY A 80 3.67 12.02 6.94
C GLY A 80 4.88 11.33 6.30
N ILE A 81 5.03 11.41 4.97
CA ILE A 81 6.22 10.91 4.27
C ILE A 81 7.47 11.69 4.72
N ILE A 82 7.40 13.02 4.78
CA ILE A 82 8.53 13.86 5.22
C ILE A 82 8.94 13.49 6.65
N VAL A 83 7.97 13.40 7.57
CA VAL A 83 8.22 12.98 8.96
C VAL A 83 8.85 11.59 9.01
N ALA A 84 8.36 10.64 8.21
CA ALA A 84 8.93 9.30 8.14
C ALA A 84 10.36 9.27 7.56
N VAL A 85 10.68 10.12 6.60
CA VAL A 85 12.05 10.24 6.06
C VAL A 85 13.02 10.76 7.12
N VAL A 86 12.60 11.77 7.88
CA VAL A 86 13.45 12.43 8.89
C VAL A 86 13.63 11.57 10.13
N PHE A 87 12.53 11.02 10.66
CA PHE A 87 12.52 10.35 11.97
C PHE A 87 12.41 8.83 11.88
N GLY A 88 12.12 8.26 10.71
CA GLY A 88 11.83 6.82 10.57
C GLY A 88 12.97 5.91 11.01
N ASN A 89 14.23 6.34 10.86
CA ASN A 89 15.39 5.58 11.33
C ASN A 89 15.48 5.49 12.87
N ASN A 90 14.79 6.36 13.59
CA ASN A 90 14.78 6.39 15.06
C ASN A 90 13.60 5.59 15.65
N ILE A 91 12.75 5.02 14.80
CA ILE A 91 11.55 4.31 15.22
C ILE A 91 11.83 2.81 15.19
N SER A 92 11.54 2.13 16.30
CA SER A 92 11.59 0.68 16.33
C SER A 92 10.57 0.09 15.36
N ASP A 93 11.06 -0.72 14.42
CA ASP A 93 10.26 -1.48 13.47
C ASP A 93 9.14 -2.28 14.17
N GLU A 94 9.45 -2.87 15.33
CA GLU A 94 8.51 -3.68 16.11
C GLU A 94 7.38 -2.80 16.69
N VAL A 95 7.74 -1.69 17.34
CA VAL A 95 6.77 -0.75 17.92
C VAL A 95 5.88 -0.16 16.83
N PHE A 96 6.46 0.17 15.67
CA PHE A 96 5.71 0.69 14.52
C PHE A 96 4.74 -0.37 13.95
N LYS A 97 5.20 -1.60 13.72
CA LYS A 97 4.33 -2.67 13.19
C LYS A 97 3.21 -3.01 14.15
N LYS A 98 3.51 -3.17 15.45
CA LYS A 98 2.50 -3.49 16.47
C LYS A 98 1.48 -2.37 16.64
N SER A 99 1.90 -1.10 16.63
CA SER A 99 0.97 0.04 16.70
C SER A 99 0.06 0.12 15.48
N MET A 100 0.60 -0.02 14.25
CA MET A 100 -0.23 -0.08 13.04
C MET A 100 -1.16 -1.28 13.05
N GLY A 101 -0.67 -2.45 13.47
CA GLY A 101 -1.44 -3.68 13.60
C GLY A 101 -2.63 -3.51 14.54
N ALA A 102 -2.41 -2.93 15.73
CA ALA A 102 -3.45 -2.64 16.70
C ALA A 102 -4.51 -1.67 16.14
N ILE A 103 -4.09 -0.58 15.48
CA ILE A 103 -5.00 0.39 14.86
C ILE A 103 -5.86 -0.27 13.77
N ILE A 104 -5.23 -0.98 12.84
CA ILE A 104 -5.91 -1.65 11.72
C ILE A 104 -6.89 -2.70 12.26
N LEU A 105 -6.47 -3.48 13.25
CA LEU A 105 -7.29 -4.53 13.84
C LEU A 105 -8.50 -3.96 14.60
N ALA A 106 -8.29 -2.97 15.45
CA ALA A 106 -9.35 -2.32 16.20
C ALA A 106 -10.40 -1.72 15.26
N ILE A 107 -9.97 -0.93 14.27
CA ILE A 107 -10.91 -0.30 13.34
C ILE A 107 -11.58 -1.35 12.45
N GLY A 108 -10.84 -2.35 11.98
CA GLY A 108 -11.38 -3.43 11.16
C GLY A 108 -12.48 -4.22 11.88
N ILE A 109 -12.25 -4.61 13.13
CA ILE A 109 -13.25 -5.30 13.96
C ILE A 109 -14.48 -4.42 14.18
N LEU A 110 -14.29 -3.16 14.58
CA LEU A 110 -15.42 -2.25 14.82
C LEU A 110 -16.21 -1.96 13.53
N THR A 111 -15.53 -1.93 12.37
CA THR A 111 -16.18 -1.82 11.05
C THR A 111 -17.01 -3.07 10.76
N LEU A 112 -16.46 -4.26 11.00
CA LEU A 112 -17.15 -5.53 10.76
C LEU A 112 -18.40 -5.70 11.65
N LEU A 113 -18.28 -5.30 12.92
CA LEU A 113 -19.37 -5.33 13.89
C LEU A 113 -20.40 -4.21 13.68
N LYS A 114 -20.19 -3.32 12.71
CA LYS A 114 -21.01 -2.12 12.47
C LYS A 114 -21.18 -1.25 13.73
N SER A 115 -20.17 -1.24 14.59
CA SER A 115 -20.18 -0.53 15.88
C SER A 115 -19.43 0.82 15.82
N LEU A 116 -18.96 1.23 14.64
CA LEU A 116 -18.34 2.53 14.41
C LEU A 116 -19.40 3.61 14.13
N ASN A 117 -19.67 4.46 15.12
CA ASN A 117 -20.46 5.69 14.97
C ASN A 117 -19.56 6.92 14.74
N VAL A 118 -18.48 6.77 13.98
CA VAL A 118 -17.50 7.83 13.72
C VAL A 118 -17.62 8.29 12.27
N ASN A 119 -17.64 9.61 12.05
CA ASN A 119 -17.59 10.15 10.69
C ASN A 119 -16.14 10.18 10.17
N PHE A 120 -15.75 9.15 9.42
CA PHE A 120 -14.40 9.02 8.88
C PHE A 120 -14.00 10.15 7.92
N SER A 121 -14.96 10.85 7.29
CA SER A 121 -14.64 12.01 6.44
C SER A 121 -13.93 13.12 7.21
N LYS A 122 -14.19 13.26 8.52
CA LYS A 122 -13.51 14.21 9.41
C LYS A 122 -12.10 13.78 9.79
N LEU A 123 -11.77 12.48 9.65
CA LEU A 123 -10.46 11.92 9.98
C LEU A 123 -9.49 11.89 8.80
N SER A 124 -9.87 12.47 7.64
CA SER A 124 -9.07 12.47 6.41
C SER A 124 -7.62 12.92 6.62
N TYR A 125 -7.39 13.95 7.44
CA TYR A 125 -6.04 14.44 7.74
C TYR A 125 -5.21 13.45 8.55
N VAL A 126 -5.83 12.78 9.53
CA VAL A 126 -5.17 11.75 10.37
C VAL A 126 -4.80 10.54 9.52
N PHE A 127 -5.74 10.04 8.71
CA PHE A 127 -5.47 8.92 7.81
C PHE A 127 -4.52 9.28 6.67
N GLY A 128 -4.53 10.53 6.21
CA GLY A 128 -3.51 11.05 5.30
C GLY A 128 -2.12 10.94 5.92
N PHE A 129 -1.93 11.50 7.12
CA PHE A 129 -0.67 11.42 7.85
C PHE A 129 -0.21 9.98 8.07
N LEU A 130 -1.06 9.16 8.70
CA LEU A 130 -0.75 7.77 8.98
C LEU A 130 -0.51 6.98 7.68
N GLY A 131 -1.25 7.27 6.62
CA GLY A 131 -1.10 6.65 5.31
C GLY A 131 0.26 6.93 4.69
N GLY A 132 0.70 8.20 4.66
CA GLY A 132 2.02 8.58 4.15
C GLY A 132 3.15 8.03 5.00
N PHE A 133 3.06 8.23 6.32
CA PHE A 133 4.05 7.79 7.29
C PHE A 133 4.24 6.26 7.25
N SER A 134 3.14 5.50 7.34
CA SER A 134 3.20 4.03 7.35
C SER A 134 3.57 3.43 6.00
N SER A 135 3.28 4.12 4.89
CA SER A 135 3.71 3.71 3.56
C SER A 135 5.21 3.85 3.36
N PHE A 136 5.86 4.76 4.07
CA PHE A 136 7.29 4.99 3.95
C PHE A 136 8.11 4.02 4.80
N ILE A 137 7.78 3.87 6.09
CA ILE A 137 8.56 3.05 7.03
C ILE A 137 8.49 1.55 6.69
N GLY A 138 7.29 1.01 6.49
CA GLY A 138 7.10 -0.45 6.39
C GLY A 138 6.22 -0.93 5.24
N ASN A 139 5.82 -0.05 4.31
CA ASN A 139 4.79 -0.34 3.30
C ASN A 139 3.48 -0.89 3.91
N VAL A 140 3.11 -0.41 5.11
CA VAL A 140 1.99 -0.95 5.90
C VAL A 140 0.66 -0.24 5.63
N SER A 141 0.67 0.87 4.89
CA SER A 141 -0.52 1.72 4.71
C SER A 141 -1.68 1.04 3.99
N GLY A 142 -1.46 -0.07 3.27
CA GLY A 142 -2.45 -0.78 2.45
C GLY A 142 -3.79 -1.03 3.15
N PRO A 143 -3.81 -1.89 4.19
CA PRO A 143 -4.99 -2.14 5.02
C PRO A 143 -5.56 -0.90 5.68
N LEU A 144 -4.70 -0.03 6.20
CA LEU A 144 -5.11 1.20 6.89
C LEU A 144 -5.95 2.10 5.97
N MET A 145 -5.44 2.35 4.76
CA MET A 145 -6.11 3.19 3.79
C MET A 145 -7.35 2.50 3.21
N SER A 146 -7.30 1.18 3.03
CA SER A 146 -8.47 0.40 2.62
C SER A 146 -9.62 0.51 3.63
N ILE A 147 -9.36 0.36 4.93
CA ILE A 147 -10.38 0.53 5.97
C ILE A 147 -10.93 1.96 5.98
N TYR A 148 -10.08 2.97 5.87
CA TYR A 148 -10.52 4.37 5.83
C TYR A 148 -11.43 4.67 4.64
N LEU A 149 -11.02 4.28 3.42
CA LEU A 149 -11.80 4.52 2.21
C LEU A 149 -13.13 3.75 2.20
N LEU A 150 -13.16 2.59 2.84
CA LEU A 150 -14.39 1.81 3.02
C LEU A 150 -15.34 2.50 4.01
N ASN A 151 -14.84 3.03 5.13
CA ASN A 151 -15.66 3.69 6.16
C ASN A 151 -16.16 5.10 5.77
N ILE A 152 -15.68 5.67 4.67
CA ILE A 152 -16.28 6.87 4.05
C ILE A 152 -17.32 6.51 2.97
N ASN A 153 -17.70 5.23 2.87
CA ASN A 153 -18.76 4.68 2.01
C ASN A 153 -18.54 4.95 0.51
N LEU A 154 -17.30 4.79 0.03
CA LEU A 154 -17.06 4.78 -1.42
C LEU A 154 -17.61 3.49 -2.04
N ASP A 155 -18.28 3.64 -3.18
CA ASP A 155 -18.55 2.54 -4.07
C ASP A 155 -17.24 1.91 -4.58
N LYS A 156 -17.30 0.61 -4.91
CA LYS A 156 -16.13 -0.20 -5.29
C LYS A 156 -15.24 0.48 -6.34
N ASP A 157 -15.83 1.08 -7.36
CA ASP A 157 -15.07 1.69 -8.45
C ASP A 157 -14.39 2.99 -7.99
N LYS A 158 -15.08 3.85 -7.23
CA LYS A 158 -14.45 5.03 -6.62
C LYS A 158 -13.39 4.69 -5.58
N PHE A 159 -13.57 3.59 -4.85
CA PHE A 159 -12.54 3.06 -3.96
C PHE A 159 -11.26 2.78 -4.76
N TYR A 160 -11.35 2.04 -5.87
CA TYR A 160 -10.18 1.72 -6.69
C TYR A 160 -9.56 2.95 -7.34
N GLY A 161 -10.37 3.86 -7.90
CA GLY A 161 -9.88 5.10 -8.51
C GLY A 161 -9.15 5.99 -7.50
N THR A 162 -9.80 6.28 -6.37
CA THR A 162 -9.24 7.16 -5.31
C THR A 162 -8.01 6.54 -4.66
N ARG A 163 -8.05 5.24 -4.33
CA ARG A 163 -6.92 4.51 -3.74
C ARG A 163 -5.72 4.49 -4.67
N THR A 164 -5.95 4.29 -5.97
CA THR A 164 -4.88 4.25 -6.96
C THR A 164 -4.21 5.62 -7.11
N TRP A 165 -4.98 6.70 -7.20
CA TRP A 165 -4.42 8.06 -7.22
C TRP A 165 -3.62 8.38 -5.96
N PHE A 166 -4.13 8.00 -4.79
CA PHE A 166 -3.40 8.14 -3.53
C PHE A 166 -2.04 7.41 -3.58
N TYR A 167 -2.03 6.12 -3.94
CA TYR A 167 -0.78 5.34 -3.97
C TYR A 167 0.18 5.77 -5.08
N PHE A 168 -0.32 6.20 -6.23
CA PHE A 168 0.51 6.76 -7.27
C PHE A 168 1.29 7.97 -6.75
N ILE A 169 0.61 8.92 -6.07
CA ILE A 169 1.27 10.11 -5.53
C ILE A 169 2.26 9.73 -4.43
N VAL A 170 1.87 8.85 -3.51
CA VAL A 170 2.76 8.35 -2.43
C VAL A 170 4.01 7.69 -3.02
N ASN A 171 3.85 6.76 -3.96
CA ASN A 171 4.95 6.01 -4.54
C ASN A 171 5.78 6.87 -5.49
N PHE A 172 5.19 7.84 -6.18
CA PHE A 172 5.94 8.81 -6.95
C PHE A 172 6.79 9.73 -6.07
N SER A 173 6.24 10.22 -4.95
CA SER A 173 7.03 10.97 -3.95
C SER A 173 8.18 10.13 -3.40
N LYS A 174 7.93 8.85 -3.08
CA LYS A 174 8.99 7.91 -2.67
C LYS A 174 10.04 7.69 -3.76
N LEU A 175 9.63 7.57 -5.02
CA LEU A 175 10.55 7.42 -6.16
C LEU A 175 11.50 8.63 -6.26
N VAL A 176 10.97 9.85 -6.17
CA VAL A 176 11.76 11.09 -6.14
C VAL A 176 12.73 11.09 -4.96
N LEU A 177 12.25 10.74 -3.76
CA LEU A 177 13.10 10.67 -2.56
C LEU A 177 14.21 9.62 -2.69
N TYR A 178 13.89 8.43 -3.18
CA TYR A 178 14.84 7.33 -3.37
C TYR A 178 15.89 7.62 -4.44
N PHE A 179 15.55 8.40 -5.46
CA PHE A 179 16.48 8.79 -6.52
C PHE A 179 17.37 9.98 -6.09
N PHE A 180 16.78 11.07 -5.60
CA PHE A 180 17.51 12.32 -5.37
C PHE A 180 18.18 12.37 -4.00
N PHE A 181 17.52 11.91 -2.94
CA PHE A 181 17.94 12.15 -1.55
C PHE A 181 18.53 10.91 -0.87
N LEU A 182 17.86 9.75 -1.00
CA LEU A 182 18.22 8.54 -0.26
C LEU A 182 19.13 7.59 -1.03
N LYS A 183 19.28 7.79 -2.35
CA LYS A 183 20.16 7.01 -3.23
C LYS A 183 19.93 5.49 -3.17
N ASN A 184 18.68 5.08 -2.95
CA ASN A 184 18.27 3.67 -2.97
C ASN A 184 18.14 3.13 -4.41
N ILE A 185 18.07 4.01 -5.42
CA ILE A 185 17.97 3.62 -6.83
C ILE A 185 19.35 3.67 -7.48
N ASN A 186 19.79 2.52 -7.97
CA ASN A 186 21.02 2.32 -8.74
C ASN A 186 20.78 1.24 -9.80
N LEU A 187 21.78 0.94 -10.63
CA LEU A 187 21.63 -0.04 -11.71
C LEU A 187 21.23 -1.44 -11.19
N PHE A 188 21.70 -1.80 -9.98
CA PHE A 188 21.33 -3.06 -9.34
C PHE A 188 19.84 -3.07 -8.97
N THR A 189 19.35 -2.08 -8.22
CA THR A 189 17.94 -2.06 -7.79
C THR A 189 16.98 -1.87 -8.97
N LEU A 190 17.37 -1.06 -9.95
CA LEU A 190 16.62 -0.84 -11.18
C LEU A 190 16.48 -2.14 -11.99
N SER A 191 17.58 -2.87 -12.23
CA SER A 191 17.53 -4.11 -13.01
C SER A 191 16.61 -5.16 -12.38
N ARG A 192 16.64 -5.30 -11.04
CA ARG A 192 15.75 -6.26 -10.32
C ARG A 192 14.30 -5.80 -10.37
N GLY A 193 14.05 -4.52 -10.14
CA GLY A 193 12.72 -3.93 -10.25
C GLY A 193 12.11 -4.14 -11.64
N VAL A 194 12.88 -3.92 -12.71
CA VAL A 194 12.44 -4.12 -14.10
C VAL A 194 12.14 -5.60 -14.38
N CYS A 195 12.93 -6.54 -13.87
CA CYS A 195 12.67 -7.98 -14.05
C CYS A 195 11.32 -8.43 -13.48
N SER A 196 10.77 -7.71 -12.50
CA SER A 196 9.46 -8.02 -11.91
C SER A 196 8.27 -7.47 -12.70
N ILE A 197 8.47 -6.56 -13.66
CA ILE A 197 7.39 -5.90 -14.40
C ILE A 197 6.45 -6.87 -15.14
N PRO A 198 6.92 -7.92 -15.83
CA PRO A 198 6.02 -8.83 -16.54
C PRO A 198 4.96 -9.46 -15.61
N THR A 199 5.36 -9.85 -14.39
CA THR A 199 4.45 -10.46 -13.42
C THR A 199 3.61 -9.43 -12.67
N VAL A 200 3.96 -8.14 -12.69
CA VAL A 200 3.07 -7.05 -12.25
C VAL A 200 1.77 -7.06 -13.02
N PHE A 201 1.84 -7.12 -14.36
CA PHE A 201 0.64 -7.14 -15.19
C PHE A 201 -0.24 -8.35 -14.90
N VAL A 202 0.37 -9.53 -14.72
CA VAL A 202 -0.36 -10.74 -14.30
C VAL A 202 -1.10 -10.49 -12.99
N GLY A 203 -0.42 -9.95 -11.96
CA GLY A 203 -1.04 -9.65 -10.67
C GLY A 203 -2.20 -8.65 -10.77
N VAL A 204 -2.03 -7.57 -11.55
CA VAL A 204 -3.07 -6.56 -11.76
C VAL A 204 -4.29 -7.15 -12.46
N PHE A 205 -4.11 -7.85 -13.59
CA PHE A 205 -5.24 -8.35 -14.38
C PHE A 205 -5.95 -9.53 -13.72
N VAL A 206 -5.21 -10.47 -13.13
CA VAL A 206 -5.81 -11.59 -12.38
C VAL A 206 -6.57 -11.06 -11.18
N GLY A 207 -5.97 -10.16 -10.41
CA GLY A 207 -6.65 -9.58 -9.27
C GLY A 207 -7.88 -8.76 -9.69
N ARG A 208 -7.80 -7.97 -10.77
CA ARG A 208 -8.94 -7.21 -11.30
C ARG A 208 -10.09 -8.13 -11.69
N TYR A 209 -9.78 -9.26 -12.32
CA TYR A 209 -10.77 -10.28 -12.64
C TYR A 209 -11.46 -10.85 -11.39
N ILE A 210 -10.69 -11.15 -10.33
CA ILE A 210 -11.22 -11.66 -9.07
C ILE A 210 -12.15 -10.63 -8.40
N VAL A 211 -11.70 -9.39 -8.23
CA VAL A 211 -12.50 -8.36 -7.54
C VAL A 211 -13.64 -7.81 -8.41
N GLY A 212 -13.51 -7.90 -9.73
CA GLY A 212 -14.54 -7.53 -10.69
C GLY A 212 -15.83 -8.33 -10.50
N LYS A 213 -15.72 -9.60 -10.09
CA LYS A 213 -16.86 -10.49 -9.80
C LYS A 213 -17.56 -10.21 -8.47
N MET A 214 -16.96 -9.41 -7.59
CA MET A 214 -17.56 -9.09 -6.29
C MET A 214 -18.63 -8.01 -6.45
N ASN A 215 -19.81 -8.23 -5.87
CA ASN A 215 -20.75 -7.13 -5.62
C ASN A 215 -20.25 -6.24 -4.47
N GLN A 216 -20.88 -5.08 -4.26
CA GLN A 216 -20.47 -4.12 -3.23
C GLN A 216 -20.35 -4.75 -1.83
N ASN A 217 -21.36 -5.53 -1.41
CA ASN A 217 -21.38 -6.16 -0.08
C ASN A 217 -20.25 -7.19 0.11
N VAL A 218 -19.96 -8.00 -0.92
CA VAL A 218 -18.87 -8.99 -0.88
C VAL A 218 -17.53 -8.28 -0.87
N PHE A 219 -17.37 -7.23 -1.69
CA PHE A 219 -16.17 -6.41 -1.75
C PHE A 219 -15.86 -5.77 -0.39
N GLU A 220 -16.85 -5.14 0.24
CA GLU A 220 -16.66 -4.50 1.55
C GLU A 220 -16.21 -5.50 2.61
N LYS A 221 -16.92 -6.63 2.73
CA LYS A 221 -16.53 -7.71 3.66
C LYS A 221 -15.13 -8.24 3.37
N PHE A 222 -14.80 -8.45 2.09
CA PHE A 222 -13.48 -8.90 1.67
C PHE A 222 -12.39 -7.94 2.14
N ILE A 223 -12.54 -6.64 1.88
CA ILE A 223 -11.57 -5.62 2.28
C ILE A 223 -11.40 -5.55 3.80
N VAL A 224 -12.49 -5.61 4.57
CA VAL A 224 -12.42 -5.60 6.04
C VAL A 224 -11.69 -6.84 6.55
N ILE A 225 -12.04 -8.03 6.06
CA ILE A 225 -11.43 -9.31 6.50
C ILE A 225 -9.94 -9.33 6.20
N VAL A 226 -9.51 -9.01 4.97
CA VAL A 226 -8.07 -9.00 4.63
C VAL A 226 -7.31 -7.95 5.43
N SER A 227 -7.97 -6.85 5.81
CA SER A 227 -7.35 -5.83 6.66
C SER A 227 -7.21 -6.30 8.11
N ILE A 228 -8.20 -7.00 8.67
CA ILE A 228 -8.10 -7.62 10.02
C ILE A 228 -6.97 -8.65 10.04
N ILE A 229 -6.90 -9.53 9.04
CA ILE A 229 -5.82 -10.52 8.90
C ILE A 229 -4.45 -9.83 8.84
N SER A 230 -4.37 -8.68 8.14
CA SER A 230 -3.15 -7.87 8.11
C SER A 230 -2.78 -7.30 9.47
N GLY A 231 -3.76 -6.77 10.20
CA GLY A 231 -3.57 -6.26 11.55
C GLY A 231 -3.04 -7.33 12.51
N LEU A 232 -3.60 -8.54 12.45
CA LEU A 232 -3.12 -9.70 13.19
C LEU A 232 -1.67 -10.05 12.82
N ASN A 233 -1.36 -10.15 11.53
CA ASN A 233 -0.02 -10.48 11.05
C ASN A 233 1.03 -9.45 11.53
N LEU A 234 0.67 -8.16 11.56
CA LEU A 234 1.53 -7.10 12.08
C LEU A 234 1.76 -7.16 13.59
N LEU A 235 0.82 -7.71 14.36
CA LEU A 235 0.97 -7.89 15.81
C LEU A 235 1.83 -9.10 16.17
N LEU A 236 1.79 -10.16 15.34
CA LEU A 236 2.49 -11.42 15.56
C LEU A 236 3.96 -11.41 15.11
N ARG A 237 4.38 -10.36 14.39
CA ARG A 237 5.75 -10.18 13.89
C ARG A 237 6.51 -9.17 14.72
#